data_AF-A0A0R2H298-F1
#
_entry.id   AF-A0A0R2H298-F1
#
_cell.length_a   1.000
_cell.length_b   1.000
_cell.length_c   1.000
_cell.angle_alpha   90.00
_cell.angle_beta   90.00
_cell.angle_gamma   90.00
#
_symmetry.space_group_name_H-M   'P 1'
#
loop_
_entity.id
_entity.type
_entity.pdbx_description
1 polymer ?
#
loop_
_entity_poly.entity_id
_entity_poly.type
_entity_poly.pdbx_seq_one_letter_code
_entity_poly.pdbx_strand_id
1 'polypeptide(L)' 'MIEVATARSLAHPFIVGLSDGTLPLATFRYYLRQDHQYLEMFGRLHEVLAAQLNTALAQILVLQYLVLMGVKSC' A
#
# COMPACT_ATOMS: atom_id res chain seq x y z
N MET A 1 -4.46 15.56 15.47
CA MET A 1 -5.31 14.71 14.59
C MET A 1 -4.58 13.45 14.12
N ILE A 2 -3.38 13.55 13.54
CA ILE A 2 -2.62 12.36 13.07
C ILE A 2 -2.22 11.45 14.25
N GLU A 3 -1.74 12.02 15.36
CA GLU A 3 -1.35 11.26 16.56
C GLU A 3 -2.48 10.39 17.12
N VAL A 4 -3.71 10.91 17.14
CA VAL A 4 -4.89 10.18 17.62
C VAL A 4 -5.23 9.01 16.68
N ALA A 5 -5.09 9.20 15.37
CA ALA A 5 -5.30 8.12 14.41
C ALA A 5 -4.24 7.01 14.56
N THR A 6 -2.97 7.39 14.73
CA THR A 6 -1.88 6.43 14.96
C THR A 6 -2.11 5.63 16.23
N ALA A 7 -2.46 6.28 17.34
CA ALA A 7 -2.75 5.60 18.60
C ALA A 7 -3.90 4.58 18.45
N ARG A 8 -4.96 4.94 17.70
CA ARG A 8 -6.08 4.03 17.42
C ARG A 8 -5.70 2.86 16.51
N SER A 9 -4.84 3.09 15.52
CA SER A 9 -4.33 2.02 14.65
C SER A 9 -3.47 1.01 15.42
N LEU A 10 -2.63 1.49 16.34
CA LEU A 10 -1.79 0.62 17.18
C LEU A 10 -2.63 -0.25 18.12
N ALA A 11 -3.77 0.27 18.61
CA ALA A 11 -4.70 -0.48 19.44
C ALA A 11 -5.60 -1.46 18.65
N HIS A 12 -5.50 -1.51 17.32
CA HIS A 12 -6.36 -2.37 16.52
C HIS A 12 -6.02 -3.87 16.73
N PRO A 13 -7.01 -4.78 16.86
CA PRO A 13 -6.77 -6.19 17.17
C PRO A 13 -5.83 -6.91 16.21
N PHE A 14 -5.83 -6.49 14.94
CA PHE A 14 -4.90 -7.03 13.94
C PHE A 14 -3.44 -6.72 14.28
N ILE A 15 -3.12 -5.48 14.65
CA ILE A 15 -1.75 -5.03 14.94
C ILE A 15 -1.25 -5.66 16.24
N VAL A 16 -2.09 -5.68 17.27
CA VAL A 16 -1.80 -6.34 18.55
C VAL A 16 -1.56 -7.84 18.32
N GLY A 17 -2.48 -8.52 17.64
CA GLY A 17 -2.33 -9.96 17.36
C GLY A 17 -1.12 -10.29 16.50
N LEU A 18 -0.75 -9.43 15.56
CA LEU A 18 0.46 -9.60 14.75
C LEU A 18 1.73 -9.42 15.59
N SER A 19 1.77 -8.39 16.45
CA SER A 19 2.89 -8.11 17.36
C SER A 19 3.12 -9.26 18.35
N ASP A 20 2.03 -9.78 18.92
CA ASP A 20 2.09 -10.81 19.96
C ASP A 20 2.15 -12.23 19.39
N GLY A 21 2.14 -12.38 18.05
CA GLY A 21 2.20 -13.67 17.36
C GLY A 21 0.93 -14.53 17.49
N THR A 22 -0.18 -13.95 17.96
CA THR A 22 -1.46 -14.64 18.19
C THR A 22 -2.44 -14.51 17.02
N LEU A 23 -2.09 -13.73 15.98
CA LEU A 23 -2.95 -13.50 14.82
C LEU A 23 -3.26 -14.82 14.10
N PRO A 24 -4.55 -15.16 13.87
CA PRO A 24 -4.89 -16.35 13.12
C PRO A 24 -4.32 -16.30 11.70
N LEU A 25 -3.72 -17.39 11.26
CA LEU A 25 -3.07 -17.47 9.95
C LEU A 25 -4.06 -17.22 8.79
N ALA A 26 -5.34 -17.57 8.95
CA ALA A 26 -6.38 -17.24 7.98
C ALA A 26 -6.59 -15.73 7.82
N THR A 27 -6.58 -14.99 8.93
CA THR A 27 -6.67 -13.52 8.93
C THR A 27 -5.46 -12.90 8.26
N PHE A 28 -4.26 -13.41 8.55
CA PHE A 28 -3.03 -12.92 7.90
C PHE A 28 -3.04 -13.17 6.38
N ARG A 29 -3.47 -14.36 5.95
CA ARG A 29 -3.64 -14.66 4.50
C ARG A 29 -4.66 -13.75 3.83
N TYR A 30 -5.75 -13.43 4.51
CA TYR A 30 -6.75 -12.51 3.99
C TYR A 30 -6.16 -11.10 3.82
N TYR A 31 -5.41 -10.62 4.81
CA TYR A 31 -4.68 -9.36 4.73
C TYR A 31 -3.73 -9.33 3.53
N LEU A 32 -2.90 -10.37 3.34
CA LEU A 32 -1.95 -10.41 2.22
C LEU A 32 -2.63 -10.33 0.85
N ARG A 33 -3.83 -10.92 0.70
CA ARG A 33 -4.60 -10.80 -0.54
C ARG A 33 -5.05 -9.36 -0.77
N GLN A 34 -5.55 -8.69 0.27
CA GLN A 34 -5.99 -7.30 0.19
C GLN A 34 -4.82 -6.35 -0.07
N ASP A 35 -3.69 -6.57 0.60
CA ASP A 35 -2.46 -5.79 0.44
C ASP A 35 -1.93 -5.89 -1.01
N HIS A 36 -1.93 -7.09 -1.58
CA HIS A 36 -1.56 -7.28 -2.98
C HIS A 36 -2.47 -6.53 -3.96
N GLN A 37 -3.80 -6.63 -3.77
CA GLN A 37 -4.77 -5.91 -4.61
C GLN A 37 -4.62 -4.38 -4.46
N TYR A 38 -4.36 -3.90 -3.25
CA TYR A 38 -4.11 -2.49 -3.00
C TYR A 38 -2.90 -1.98 -3.78
N LEU A 39 -1.78 -2.72 -3.74
CA LEU A 39 -0.55 -2.36 -4.46
C LEU A 39 -0.74 -2.37 -5.98
N GLU A 40 -1.51 -3.33 -6.51
CA GLU A 40 -1.83 -3.36 -7.94
C GLU A 40 -2.62 -2.12 -8.37
N MET A 41 -3.69 -1.78 -7.64
CA MET A 41 -4.53 -0.62 -7.95
C MET A 41 -3.78 0.70 -7.75
N PHE A 42 -2.95 0.77 -6.71
CA PHE A 42 -2.09 1.92 -6.46
C PHE A 42 -1.11 2.12 -7.62
N GLY A 43 -0.54 1.04 -8.16
CA GLY A 43 0.32 1.10 -9.34
C GLY A 43 -0.42 1.66 -10.57
N ARG A 44 -1.60 1.13 -10.89
CA ARG A 44 -2.43 1.64 -12.00
C ARG A 44 -2.78 3.12 -11.83
N LEU A 45 -3.05 3.56 -10.61
CA LEU A 45 -3.29 4.97 -10.32
C LEU A 45 -2.07 5.84 -10.67
N HIS A 46 -0.85 5.37 -10.37
CA HIS A 46 0.38 6.10 -10.70
C HIS A 46 0.61 6.20 -12.21
N GLU A 47 0.29 5.16 -12.96
CA GLU A 47 0.32 5.19 -14.44
C GLU A 47 -0.65 6.24 -15.00
N VAL A 48 -1.88 6.27 -14.51
CA VAL A 48 -2.89 7.26 -14.92
C VAL A 48 -2.45 8.67 -14.55
N LEU A 49 -1.90 8.88 -13.35
CA LEU A 49 -1.38 10.18 -12.93
C LEU A 49 -0.21 10.63 -13.81
N ALA A 50 0.74 9.74 -14.12
CA ALA A 50 1.84 10.06 -15.02
C ALA A 50 1.35 10.50 -16.40
N ALA A 51 0.32 9.84 -16.95
CA ALA A 51 -0.27 10.23 -18.24
C ALA A 51 -0.93 11.62 -18.24
N GLN A 52 -1.31 12.14 -17.06
CA GLN A 52 -1.95 13.46 -16.91
C GLN A 52 -0.95 14.60 -16.62
N LEU A 53 0.32 14.28 -16.34
CA LEU A 53 1.33 15.27 -15.99
C LEU A 53 2.04 15.80 -17.23
N ASN A 54 2.27 17.11 -17.29
CA ASN A 54 2.83 17.79 -18.46
C ASN A 54 4.36 17.94 -18.43
N THR A 55 5.01 17.46 -17.39
CA THR A 55 6.47 17.60 -17.19
C THR A 55 7.11 16.24 -17.01
N ALA A 56 8.13 15.95 -17.81
CA ALA A 56 8.86 14.66 -17.76
C ALA A 56 9.37 14.31 -16.35
N LEU A 57 9.88 15.28 -15.59
CA LEU A 57 10.34 15.05 -14.21
C LEU A 57 9.22 14.57 -13.28
N ALA A 58 8.01 15.13 -13.41
CA ALA A 58 6.87 14.76 -12.58
C ALA A 58 6.35 13.35 -12.95
N GLN A 59 6.35 13.03 -14.25
CA GLN A 59 6.03 11.69 -14.73
C GLN A 59 7.01 10.65 -14.17
N ILE A 60 8.32 10.92 -14.25
CA ILE A 60 9.36 10.02 -13.74
C ILE A 60 9.21 9.82 -12.22
N LEU A 61 8.96 10.88 -11.46
CA LEU A 61 8.81 10.78 -10.00
C LEU A 61 7.65 9.86 -9.59
N VAL A 62 6.51 10.00 -10.27
CA VAL A 62 5.32 9.19 -9.98
C VAL A 62 5.52 7.73 -10.43
N LEU A 63 6.22 7.50 -11.55
CA LEU A 63 6.51 6.14 -12.02
C LEU A 63 7.64 5.44 -11.26
N GLN A 64 8.54 6.16 -10.58
CA GLN A 64 9.63 5.55 -9.80
C GLN A 64 9.11 4.62 -8.70
N TYR A 65 7.94 4.90 -8.14
CA TYR A 65 7.30 4.06 -7.13
C TYR A 65 6.89 2.68 -7.67
N LEU A 66 6.57 2.55 -8.96
CA LEU A 66 6.22 1.27 -9.58
C LEU A 66 7.42 0.32 -9.63
N VAL A 67 8.60 0.86 -9.97
CA VAL A 67 9.85 0.09 -10.06
C VAL A 67 10.26 -0.48 -8.70
N LEU A 68 10.09 0.31 -7.62
CA LEU A 68 10.43 -0.11 -6.26
C LEU A 68 9.49 -1.18 -5.70
N MET A 69 8.21 -1.16 -6.09
CA MET A 69 7.21 -2.12 -5.58
C MET A 69 7.14 -3.42 -6.40
N GLY A 70 7.96 -3.57 -7.44
CA GLY A 70 7.97 -4.77 -8.29
C GLY A 70 6.65 -5.00 -9.06
N VAL A 71 5.80 -3.98 -9.13
CA VAL A 71 4.53 -4.02 -9.87
C VAL A 71 4.88 -3.82 -11.34
N LYS A 72 4.77 -4.89 -12.13
CA LYS A 72 4.97 -4.79 -13.59
C LYS A 72 3.74 -4.14 -14.19
N SER A 73 3.93 -3.04 -14.90
CA SER A 73 2.94 -2.53 -15.86
C SER A 73 2.60 -3.66 -16.82
N CYS A 74 1.31 -3.93 -16.98
CA CYS A 74 0.83 -4.94 -17.91
C CYS A 74 1.02 -4.49 -19.36
#